data_AF-A0A0G3I6E6-F1
#
_entry.id   AF-A0A0G3I6E6-F1
#
_cell.length_a   1.000
_cell.length_b   1.000
_cell.length_c   1.000
_cell.angle_alpha   90.00
_cell.angle_beta   90.00
_cell.angle_gamma   90.00
#
_symmetry.space_group_name_H-M   'P 1'
#
loop_
_entity.id
_entity.type
_entity.pdbx_description
1 polymer ?
#
loop_
_entity_poly.entity_id
_entity_poly.type
_entity_poly.pdbx_seq_one_letter_code
_entity_poly.pdbx_strand_id
1 'polypeptide(L)'
;MSNKDFKKDLLSVAKFVTGVSSDLSTAKSTAQGYKYRASLAEENARRGSILHLERAEKLKKEGLLDVGLFMMRMDASGLSGVSAEMWNRQRQGDTLKEIETAQSTRSSVVQRFLREQQWSRQNATNSASSGKVSAFGRALTLGSDLWKD
;
A
#
# COMPACT_ATOMS: atom_id res chain seq x y z
N MET A 1 -43.14 39.34 -10.77
CA MET A 1 -42.35 38.18 -11.25
C MET A 1 -43.02 37.58 -12.46
N SER A 2 -42.32 37.52 -13.59
CA SER A 2 -42.82 36.92 -14.83
C SER A 2 -42.74 35.39 -14.76
N ASN A 3 -43.62 34.69 -15.46
CA ASN A 3 -43.60 33.22 -15.60
C ASN A 3 -42.27 32.70 -16.23
N LYS A 4 -41.49 33.61 -16.85
CA LYS A 4 -40.14 33.34 -17.37
C LYS A 4 -39.05 33.35 -16.28
N ASP A 5 -39.19 34.18 -15.25
CA ASP A 5 -38.21 34.32 -14.17
C ASP A 5 -38.29 33.10 -13.24
N PHE A 6 -39.52 32.71 -12.89
CA PHE A 6 -39.78 31.48 -12.11
C PHE A 6 -39.21 30.21 -12.77
N LYS A 7 -39.29 30.09 -14.11
CA LYS A 7 -38.71 28.95 -14.84
C LYS A 7 -37.18 28.98 -14.85
N LYS A 8 -36.56 30.15 -14.88
CA LYS A 8 -35.10 30.29 -14.82
C LYS A 8 -34.56 29.93 -13.44
N ASP A 9 -35.22 30.36 -12.37
CA ASP A 9 -34.87 30.03 -10.99
C ASP A 9 -35.01 28.53 -10.72
N LEU A 10 -36.06 27.91 -11.24
CA LEU A 10 -36.26 26.47 -11.09
C LEU A 10 -35.20 25.65 -11.85
N LEU A 11 -34.76 26.13 -13.02
CA LEU A 11 -33.66 25.55 -13.78
C LEU A 11 -32.29 25.74 -13.10
N SER A 12 -32.04 26.89 -12.46
CA SER A 12 -30.77 27.17 -11.76
C SER A 12 -30.64 26.32 -10.49
N VAL A 13 -31.71 26.21 -9.71
CA VAL A 13 -31.78 25.33 -8.53
C VAL A 13 -31.65 23.87 -8.93
N ALA A 14 -32.33 23.44 -9.99
CA ALA A 14 -32.20 22.07 -10.49
C ALA A 14 -30.75 21.75 -10.85
N LYS A 15 -30.07 22.59 -11.65
CA LYS A 15 -28.66 22.42 -12.03
C LYS A 15 -27.72 22.41 -10.83
N PHE A 16 -28.00 23.23 -9.81
CA PHE A 16 -27.25 23.25 -8.57
C PHE A 16 -27.35 21.91 -7.82
N VAL A 17 -28.57 21.40 -7.62
CA VAL A 17 -28.79 20.12 -6.93
C VAL A 17 -28.11 18.98 -7.68
N THR A 18 -28.21 18.92 -9.01
CA THR A 18 -27.52 17.89 -9.80
C THR A 18 -26.01 18.00 -9.69
N GLY A 19 -25.46 19.23 -9.74
CA GLY A 19 -24.02 19.48 -9.64
C GLY A 19 -23.43 19.14 -8.26
N VAL A 20 -24.15 19.47 -7.18
CA VAL A 20 -23.73 19.11 -5.82
C VAL A 20 -23.80 17.59 -5.61
N SER A 21 -24.88 16.95 -6.06
CA SER A 21 -25.04 15.50 -5.98
C SER A 21 -23.96 14.77 -6.79
N SER A 22 -23.62 15.25 -7.99
CA SER A 22 -22.56 14.66 -8.81
C SER A 22 -21.19 14.79 -8.14
N ASP A 23 -20.87 15.96 -7.58
CA ASP A 23 -19.59 16.20 -6.93
C ASP A 23 -19.41 15.34 -5.66
N LEU A 24 -20.45 15.27 -4.82
CA LEU A 24 -20.48 14.42 -3.62
C LEU A 24 -20.37 12.93 -3.97
N SER A 25 -21.10 12.47 -5.00
CA SER A 25 -21.07 11.08 -5.43
C SER A 25 -19.69 10.69 -5.98
N THR A 26 -19.08 11.57 -6.78
CA THR A 26 -17.73 11.38 -7.34
C THR A 26 -16.70 11.32 -6.22
N ALA A 27 -16.72 12.30 -5.30
CA ALA A 27 -15.84 12.35 -4.13
C ALA A 27 -15.96 11.09 -3.26
N LYS A 28 -17.18 10.60 -3.03
CA LYS A 28 -17.43 9.36 -2.27
C LYS A 28 -16.88 8.13 -2.99
N SER A 29 -17.10 8.01 -4.29
CA SER A 29 -16.58 6.88 -5.09
C SER A 29 -15.05 6.85 -5.10
N THR A 30 -14.42 8.02 -5.28
CA THR A 30 -12.97 8.18 -5.27
C THR A 30 -12.39 7.84 -3.89
N ALA A 31 -13.02 8.32 -2.81
CA ALA A 31 -12.64 7.97 -1.45
C ALA A 31 -12.76 6.47 -1.17
N GLN A 32 -13.80 5.79 -1.67
CA GLN A 32 -13.94 4.34 -1.57
C GLN A 32 -12.83 3.61 -2.34
N GLY A 33 -12.50 4.07 -3.55
CA GLY A 33 -11.38 3.53 -4.32
C GLY A 33 -10.05 3.61 -3.58
N TYR A 34 -9.77 4.75 -2.94
CA TYR A 34 -8.57 4.90 -2.10
C TYR A 34 -8.59 4.01 -0.85
N LYS A 35 -9.74 3.83 -0.19
CA LYS A 35 -9.87 2.88 0.94
C LYS A 35 -9.58 1.45 0.52
N TYR A 36 -10.07 1.04 -0.65
CA TYR A 36 -9.80 -0.29 -1.21
C TYR A 36 -8.31 -0.49 -1.55
N ARG A 37 -7.66 0.53 -2.12
CA ARG A 37 -6.20 0.50 -2.34
C ARG A 37 -5.42 0.40 -1.04
N ALA A 38 -5.87 1.10 0.01
CA ALA A 38 -5.26 0.99 1.34
C ALA A 38 -5.39 -0.43 1.94
N SER A 39 -6.54 -1.09 1.77
CA SER A 39 -6.70 -2.47 2.25
C SER A 39 -5.82 -3.45 1.46
N LEU A 40 -5.71 -3.29 0.14
CA LEU A 40 -4.82 -4.10 -0.68
C LEU A 40 -3.35 -3.91 -0.30
N ALA A 41 -2.92 -2.67 -0.06
CA ALA A 41 -1.56 -2.39 0.38
C ALA A 41 -1.26 -3.04 1.75
N GLU A 42 -2.23 -3.01 2.68
CA GLU A 42 -2.09 -3.69 3.97
C GLU A 42 -1.94 -5.21 3.82
N GLU A 43 -2.78 -5.82 3.00
CA GLU A 43 -2.72 -7.26 2.72
C GLU A 43 -1.40 -7.65 2.05
N ASN A 44 -0.93 -6.85 1.09
CA ASN A 44 0.36 -7.06 0.44
C ASN A 44 1.53 -6.91 1.40
N ALA A 45 1.46 -5.98 2.36
CA ALA A 45 2.45 -5.87 3.43
C ALA A 45 2.52 -7.15 4.28
N ARG A 46 1.36 -7.70 4.65
CA ARG A 46 1.28 -8.97 5.42
C ARG A 46 1.83 -10.14 4.62
N ARG A 47 1.37 -10.31 3.38
CA ARG A 47 1.82 -11.39 2.48
C ARG A 47 3.32 -11.31 2.20
N GLY A 48 3.83 -10.11 1.92
CA GLY A 48 5.26 -9.88 1.74
C GLY A 48 6.06 -10.20 2.99
N SER A 49 5.57 -9.82 4.17
CA SER A 49 6.22 -10.19 5.44
C SER A 49 6.33 -11.70 5.63
N ILE A 50 5.24 -12.45 5.36
CA ILE A 50 5.21 -13.91 5.51
C ILE A 50 6.19 -14.57 4.53
N LEU A 51 6.09 -14.23 3.24
CA LEU A 51 6.94 -14.82 2.20
C LEU A 51 8.44 -14.65 2.49
N HIS A 52 8.83 -13.46 2.98
CA HIS A 52 10.23 -13.22 3.30
C HIS A 52 10.68 -13.91 4.60
N LEU A 53 9.78 -14.12 5.57
CA LEU A 53 10.07 -14.95 6.75
C LEU A 53 10.29 -16.41 6.34
N GLU A 54 9.40 -16.96 5.51
CA GLU A 54 9.53 -18.31 4.96
C GLU A 54 10.83 -18.49 4.17
N ARG A 55 11.20 -17.49 3.36
CA ARG A 55 12.47 -17.51 2.63
C ARG A 55 13.68 -17.54 3.57
N ALA A 56 13.67 -16.74 4.64
CA ALA A 56 14.74 -16.75 5.63
C ALA A 56 14.83 -18.08 6.39
N GLU A 57 13.69 -18.69 6.74
CA GLU A 57 13.65 -20.02 7.35
C GLU A 57 14.14 -21.12 6.41
N LYS A 58 13.76 -21.06 5.13
CA LYS A 58 14.24 -21.99 4.12
C LYS A 58 15.75 -21.91 3.95
N LEU A 59 16.32 -20.70 3.86
CA LEU A 59 17.77 -20.49 3.79
C LEU A 59 18.51 -21.07 5.01
N LYS A 60 17.94 -20.92 6.22
CA LYS A 60 18.51 -21.54 7.43
C LYS A 60 18.53 -23.07 7.34
N LYS A 61 17.43 -23.67 6.87
CA LYS A 61 17.31 -25.13 6.73
C LYS A 61 18.26 -25.66 5.66
N GLU A 62 18.33 -25.01 4.51
CA GLU A 62 19.24 -25.37 3.41
C GLU A 62 20.70 -25.25 3.84
N GLY A 63 21.08 -24.17 4.53
CA GLY A 63 22.44 -24.01 5.06
C GLY A 63 22.83 -25.10 6.07
N LEU A 64 21.89 -25.51 6.93
CA LEU A 64 22.13 -26.62 7.88
C LEU A 64 22.31 -27.96 7.15
N LEU A 65 21.50 -28.22 6.12
CA LEU A 65 21.58 -29.44 5.32
C LEU A 65 22.89 -29.51 4.52
N ASP A 66 23.30 -28.41 3.89
CA ASP A 66 24.57 -28.31 3.16
C ASP A 66 25.77 -28.64 4.06
N VAL A 67 25.77 -28.09 5.28
CA VAL A 67 26.80 -28.36 6.29
C VAL A 67 26.83 -29.84 6.67
N GLY A 68 25.67 -30.44 6.95
CA GLY A 68 25.59 -31.86 7.28
C GLY A 68 26.07 -32.76 6.14
N LEU A 69 25.70 -32.44 4.89
CA LEU A 69 26.07 -33.21 3.71
C LEU A 69 27.57 -33.11 3.41
N PHE A 70 28.16 -31.94 3.64
CA PHE A 70 29.60 -31.75 3.54
C PHE A 70 30.35 -32.53 4.63
N MET A 71 29.89 -32.51 5.89
CA MET A 71 30.52 -33.29 6.97
C MET A 71 30.50 -34.80 6.66
N MET A 72 29.38 -35.33 6.15
CA MET A 72 29.31 -36.75 5.74
C MET A 72 30.31 -37.09 4.62
N ARG A 73 30.50 -36.19 3.64
CA ARG A 73 31.48 -36.38 2.57
C ARG A 73 32.92 -36.25 3.06
N MET A 74 33.18 -35.32 3.98
CA MET A 74 34.47 -35.15 4.64
C MET A 74 34.88 -36.43 5.39
N ASP A 75 33.97 -36.98 6.20
CA ASP A 75 34.21 -38.22 6.95
C ASP A 75 34.54 -39.39 6.01
N ALA A 76 33.86 -39.47 4.86
CA ALA A 76 34.10 -40.50 3.85
C ALA A 76 35.40 -40.30 3.03
N SER A 77 35.93 -39.08 2.97
CA SER A 77 37.06 -38.72 2.09
C SER A 77 38.38 -38.50 2.83
N GLY A 78 38.38 -38.55 4.16
CA GLY A 78 39.60 -38.42 4.98
C GLY A 78 40.24 -37.02 4.93
N LEU A 79 39.48 -36.01 4.51
CA LEU A 79 39.93 -34.63 4.50
C LEU A 79 40.25 -34.15 5.93
N SER A 80 41.26 -33.29 6.05
CA SER A 80 41.70 -32.68 7.31
C SER A 80 40.56 -31.92 8.01
N GLY A 81 40.39 -32.14 9.32
CA GLY A 81 39.39 -31.44 10.14
C GLY A 81 39.50 -29.92 10.09
N VAL A 82 40.71 -29.37 9.85
CA VAL A 82 40.94 -27.93 9.71
C VAL A 82 40.27 -27.37 8.45
N SER A 83 40.35 -28.10 7.34
CA SER A 83 39.68 -27.73 6.08
C SER A 83 38.17 -27.82 6.21
N ALA A 84 37.68 -28.81 6.97
CA ALA A 84 36.26 -28.94 7.28
C ALA A 84 35.72 -27.73 8.04
N GLU A 85 36.45 -27.34 9.09
CA GLU A 85 36.06 -26.26 9.97
C GLU A 85 36.07 -24.92 9.23
N MET A 86 37.10 -24.68 8.40
CA MET A 86 37.18 -23.47 7.59
C MET A 86 36.01 -23.35 6.61
N TRP A 87 35.66 -24.45 5.92
CA TRP A 87 34.52 -24.47 5.01
C TRP A 87 33.20 -24.24 5.74
N ASN A 88 32.99 -24.89 6.89
CA ASN A 88 31.80 -24.71 7.72
C ASN A 88 31.64 -23.27 8.19
N ARG A 89 32.72 -22.64 8.67
CA ARG A 89 32.67 -21.22 9.09
C ARG A 89 32.35 -20.30 7.92
N GLN A 90 32.95 -20.53 6.75
CA GLN A 90 32.66 -19.74 5.56
C GLN A 90 31.18 -19.88 5.16
N ARG A 91 30.67 -21.11 5.09
CA ARG A 91 29.28 -21.38 4.70
C ARG A 91 28.27 -20.79 5.69
N GLN A 92 28.56 -20.85 7.00
CA GLN A 92 27.75 -20.19 8.02
C GLN A 92 27.74 -18.67 7.83
N GLY A 93 28.90 -18.06 7.57
CA GLY A 93 29.02 -16.63 7.29
C GLY A 93 28.22 -16.20 6.05
N ASP A 94 28.30 -16.97 4.97
CA ASP A 94 27.56 -16.68 3.74
C ASP A 94 26.04 -16.82 3.94
N THR A 95 25.60 -17.86 4.65
CA THR A 95 24.18 -18.08 5.00
C THR A 95 23.63 -16.93 5.85
N LEU A 96 24.40 -16.44 6.82
CA LEU A 96 24.01 -15.30 7.65
C LEU A 96 23.84 -14.02 6.83
N LYS A 97 24.76 -13.73 5.91
CA LYS A 97 24.65 -12.58 4.99
C LYS A 97 23.41 -12.67 4.09
N GLU A 98 23.10 -13.85 3.58
CA GLU A 98 21.89 -14.08 2.76
C GLU A 98 20.61 -13.85 3.57
N ILE A 99 20.57 -14.30 4.83
CA ILE A 99 19.44 -14.06 5.74
C ILE A 99 19.28 -12.56 6.02
N GLU A 100 20.36 -11.85 6.34
CA GLU A 100 20.33 -10.40 6.56
C GLU A 100 19.83 -9.65 5.32
N THR A 101 20.29 -10.05 4.14
CA THR A 101 19.84 -9.47 2.86
C THR A 101 18.34 -9.73 2.65
N ALA A 102 17.85 -10.94 2.95
CA ALA A 102 16.44 -11.28 2.85
C ALA A 102 15.58 -10.46 3.84
N GLN A 103 16.07 -10.25 5.07
CA GLN A 103 15.40 -9.42 6.07
C GLN A 103 15.39 -7.93 5.71
N SER A 104 16.50 -7.41 5.19
CA SER A 104 16.58 -6.04 4.68
C SER A 104 15.59 -5.82 3.53
N THR A 105 15.53 -6.77 2.59
CA THR A 105 14.58 -6.75 1.48
C THR A 105 13.13 -6.77 2.00
N ARG A 106 12.82 -7.63 2.98
CA ARG A 106 11.52 -7.66 3.66
C ARG A 106 11.13 -6.30 4.21
N SER A 107 12.03 -5.69 4.97
CA SER A 107 11.82 -4.39 5.59
C SER A 107 11.46 -3.33 4.54
N SER A 108 12.25 -3.26 3.46
CA SER A 108 12.02 -2.32 2.35
C SER A 108 10.66 -2.51 1.68
N VAL A 109 10.29 -3.76 1.37
CA VAL A 109 9.02 -4.10 0.73
C VAL A 109 7.83 -3.77 1.64
N VAL A 110 7.88 -4.16 2.91
CA VAL A 110 6.83 -3.88 3.89
C VAL A 110 6.67 -2.37 4.08
N GLN A 111 7.78 -1.64 4.24
CA GLN A 111 7.76 -0.17 4.38
C GLN A 111 7.18 0.52 3.15
N ARG A 112 7.44 0.01 1.94
CA ARG A 112 6.83 0.54 0.73
C ARG A 112 5.31 0.40 0.76
N PHE A 113 4.79 -0.76 1.12
CA PHE A 113 3.35 -0.98 1.21
C PHE A 113 2.69 -0.18 2.35
N LEU A 114 3.35 -0.03 3.50
CA LEU A 114 2.86 0.83 4.57
C LEU A 114 2.78 2.31 4.15
N ARG A 115 3.77 2.79 3.41
CA ARG A 115 3.74 4.15 2.82
C ARG A 115 2.59 4.31 1.83
N GLU A 116 2.39 3.33 0.95
CA GLU A 116 1.28 3.34 -0.02
C GLU A 116 -0.09 3.29 0.67
N GLN A 117 -0.21 2.51 1.74
CA GLN A 117 -1.41 2.47 2.58
C GLN A 117 -1.69 3.85 3.20
N GLN A 118 -0.68 4.48 3.80
CA GLN A 118 -0.83 5.79 4.43
C GLN A 118 -1.21 6.87 3.41
N TRP A 119 -0.54 6.89 2.25
CA TRP A 119 -0.86 7.79 1.14
C TRP A 119 -2.31 7.59 0.66
N SER A 120 -2.73 6.34 0.51
CA SER A 120 -4.10 6.00 0.11
C SER A 120 -5.14 6.46 1.16
N ARG A 121 -4.86 6.28 2.45
CA ARG A 121 -5.72 6.77 3.54
C ARG A 121 -5.85 8.29 3.53
N GLN A 122 -4.74 9.01 3.34
CA GLN A 122 -4.74 10.47 3.25
C GLN A 122 -5.56 10.95 2.04
N ASN A 123 -5.39 10.32 0.88
CA ASN A 123 -6.16 10.67 -0.32
C ASN A 123 -7.65 10.36 -0.21
N ALA A 124 -8.03 9.31 0.53
CA ALA A 124 -9.43 9.04 0.83
C ALA A 124 -10.05 10.20 1.65
N THR A 125 -9.34 10.69 2.66
CA THR A 125 -9.77 11.84 3.48
C THR A 125 -9.85 13.12 2.65
N ASN A 126 -8.84 13.40 1.83
CA ASN A 126 -8.79 14.58 0.96
C ASN A 126 -9.88 14.56 -0.12
N SER A 127 -10.21 13.39 -0.66
CA SER A 127 -11.31 13.25 -1.62
C SER A 127 -12.67 13.50 -0.97
N ALA A 128 -12.84 13.04 0.28
CA ALA A 128 -14.08 13.29 1.02
C ALA A 128 -14.24 14.76 1.42
N SER A 129 -13.15 15.48 1.71
CA SER A 129 -13.19 16.91 2.03
C SER A 129 -13.36 17.77 0.77
N SER A 130 -12.74 17.43 -0.35
CA SER A 130 -12.86 18.19 -1.60
C SER A 130 -14.29 18.21 -2.14
N GLY A 131 -15.02 17.09 -2.07
CA GLY A 131 -16.44 17.04 -2.44
C GLY A 131 -17.35 17.92 -1.56
N LYS A 132 -16.99 18.12 -0.29
CA LYS A 132 -17.70 19.06 0.59
C LYS A 132 -17.39 20.50 0.18
N VAL A 133 -16.12 20.83 -0.02
CA VAL A 133 -15.69 22.19 -0.41
C VAL A 133 -16.29 22.59 -1.77
N SER A 134 -16.34 21.68 -2.75
CA SER A 134 -16.97 21.98 -4.05
C SER A 134 -18.48 22.19 -3.91
N ALA A 135 -19.16 21.38 -3.10
CA ALA A 135 -20.58 21.56 -2.82
C ALA A 135 -20.88 22.91 -2.15
N PHE A 136 -20.06 23.32 -1.18
CA PHE A 136 -20.16 24.64 -0.55
C PHE A 136 -19.87 25.78 -1.54
N GLY A 137 -18.85 25.64 -2.40
CA GLY A 137 -18.52 26.64 -3.43
C GLY A 137 -19.67 26.85 -4.42
N ARG A 138 -20.33 25.76 -4.85
CA ARG A 138 -21.54 25.82 -5.69
C ARG A 138 -22.71 26.50 -4.97
N ALA A 139 -22.84 26.29 -3.66
CA ALA A 139 -23.93 26.88 -2.88
C ALA A 139 -23.77 28.39 -2.77
N LEU A 140 -22.52 28.85 -2.58
CA LEU A 140 -22.19 30.28 -2.58
C LEU A 140 -22.42 30.93 -3.95
N THR A 141 -22.14 30.23 -5.06
CA THR A 141 -22.40 30.76 -6.41
C THR A 141 -23.88 30.85 -6.72
N LEU A 142 -24.69 29.84 -6.37
CA LEU A 142 -26.14 29.92 -6.50
C LEU A 142 -26.71 31.07 -5.65
N GLY A 143 -26.23 31.23 -4.41
CA GLY A 143 -26.62 32.33 -3.54
C GLY A 143 -26.27 33.71 -4.13
N SER A 144 -25.11 33.86 -4.76
CA SER A 144 -24.74 35.13 -5.41
C SER A 144 -25.51 35.40 -6.70
N ASP A 145 -25.89 34.36 -7.44
CA ASP A 145 -26.64 34.52 -8.69
C ASP A 145 -28.12 34.85 -8.44
N LEU A 146 -28.72 34.30 -7.37
CA LEU A 146 -30.11 34.59 -6.98
C LEU A 146 -30.31 35.98 -6.35
N TRP A 147 -29.25 36.62 -5.86
CA TRP A 147 -29.29 37.96 -5.24
C TRP A 147 -28.88 39.10 -6.19
N LYS A 148 -28.48 38.77 -7.43
CA LYS A 148 -28.05 39.74 -8.45
C LYS A 148 -29.16 40.18 -9.41
N ASP A 149 -30.34 39.57 -9.32
CA ASP A 149 -31.57 39.96 -10.03
C ASP A 149 -32.53 40.70 -9.07
#